data_AF-A0A2T2VK19-F1
#
_entry.id   AF-A0A2T2VK19-F1
#
_cell.length_a   1.000
_cell.length_b   1.000
_cell.length_c   1.000
_cell.angle_alpha   90.00
_cell.angle_beta   90.00
_cell.angle_gamma   90.00
#
_symmetry.space_group_name_H-M   'P 1'
#
loop_
_entity.id
_entity.type
_entity.pdbx_description
1 polymer ?
#
loop_
_entity_poly.entity_id
_entity_poly.type
_entity_poly.pdbx_seq_one_letter_code
_entity_poly.pdbx_strand_id
1 'polypeptide(L)' 'MTDDNVKQSNVSTNGATKCPFSGVASGQSVGNEKSLFEWWPDRLNLDMLRQHSELADPMDPDFNYAEEFKKLDLKAVKQ' A
#
# COMPACT_ATOMS: atom_id res chain seq x y z
N MET A 1 -28.44 6.96 -36.59
CA MET A 1 -28.74 7.66 -35.32
C MET A 1 -27.45 7.70 -34.52
N THR A 2 -26.72 8.81 -34.70
CA THR A 2 -25.66 9.45 -33.88
C THR A 2 -24.94 8.58 -32.83
N ASP A 3 -23.67 8.21 -32.96
CA ASP A 3 -22.40 8.97 -33.06
C ASP A 3 -21.65 9.00 -31.72
N ASP A 4 -20.46 8.39 -31.75
CA ASP A 4 -19.44 8.38 -30.71
C ASP A 4 -19.05 9.80 -30.28
N ASN A 5 -19.25 10.14 -29.00
CA ASN A 5 -18.67 11.35 -28.45
C ASN A 5 -18.48 11.28 -26.94
N VAL A 6 -17.29 10.82 -26.51
CA VAL A 6 -16.62 11.42 -25.36
C VAL A 6 -15.16 11.63 -25.72
N LYS A 7 -14.88 12.72 -26.43
CA LYS A 7 -13.65 13.46 -26.13
C LYS A 7 -13.86 14.12 -24.78
N GLN A 8 -12.99 13.80 -23.84
CA GLN A 8 -12.36 14.84 -23.01
C GLN A 8 -11.08 14.27 -22.39
N SER A 9 -10.02 14.40 -23.19
CA SER A 9 -8.67 14.58 -22.69
C SER A 9 -8.64 15.72 -21.67
N ASN A 10 -8.21 15.44 -20.45
CA ASN A 10 -7.59 16.42 -19.57
C ASN A 10 -6.56 15.71 -18.70
N VAL A 11 -5.39 15.48 -19.28
CA VAL A 11 -4.16 15.20 -18.54
C VAL A 11 -3.83 16.46 -17.75
N SER A 12 -4.04 16.42 -16.42
CA SER A 12 -3.46 17.37 -15.49
C SER A 12 -2.32 16.67 -14.76
N THR A 13 -1.10 17.01 -15.18
CA THR A 13 0.14 16.39 -14.73
C THR A 13 0.56 16.94 -13.36
N ASN A 14 0.18 16.22 -12.30
CA ASN A 14 0.94 16.05 -11.06
C ASN A 14 0.96 14.55 -10.74
N GLY A 15 1.36 13.76 -11.74
CA GLY A 15 0.95 12.37 -11.94
C GLY A 15 1.98 11.31 -11.58
N ALA A 16 2.69 11.41 -10.46
CA ALA A 16 3.63 10.37 -10.06
C ALA A 16 3.03 9.30 -9.12
N THR A 17 2.01 9.62 -8.31
CA THR A 17 1.61 8.71 -7.19
C THR A 17 0.13 8.69 -6.81
N LYS A 18 -0.75 9.44 -7.48
CA LYS A 18 -2.19 9.42 -7.17
C LYS A 18 -2.91 8.42 -8.08
N CYS A 19 -3.59 7.44 -7.47
CA CYS A 19 -4.37 6.43 -8.18
C CYS A 19 -5.45 7.13 -9.03
N PRO A 20 -5.49 6.90 -10.35
CA PRO A 20 -6.36 7.64 -11.27
C PRO A 20 -7.82 7.19 -11.24
N PHE A 21 -8.15 6.14 -10.49
CA PHE A 21 -9.51 5.67 -10.28
C PHE A 21 -9.90 5.81 -8.81
N SER A 22 -10.75 6.78 -8.48
CA SER A 22 -11.39 6.89 -7.16
C SER A 22 -12.61 5.97 -7.05
N GLY A 23 -12.46 4.72 -7.49
CA GLY A 23 -13.50 3.69 -7.44
C GLY A 23 -13.54 3.02 -6.08
N VAL A 24 -14.67 3.11 -5.39
CA VAL A 24 -14.95 2.47 -4.10
C VAL A 24 -14.96 0.95 -4.30
N ALA A 25 -13.81 0.30 -4.13
CA ALA A 25 -13.70 -1.15 -4.13
C ALA A 25 -12.88 -1.58 -2.91
N SER A 26 -13.58 -2.25 -1.99
CA SER A 26 -13.10 -2.83 -0.72
C SER A 26 -13.14 -1.89 0.47
N GLY A 27 -13.97 -2.26 1.44
CA GLY A 27 -14.18 -1.52 2.67
C GLY A 27 -12.90 -1.41 3.48
N GLN A 28 -12.33 -0.21 3.48
CA GLN A 28 -11.65 0.47 4.59
C GLN A 28 -11.31 1.86 4.05
N SER A 29 -11.95 2.88 4.59
CA SER A 29 -11.72 4.29 4.27
C SER A 29 -10.37 4.74 4.82
N VAL A 30 -9.27 4.22 4.27
CA VAL A 30 -7.91 4.62 4.61
C VAL A 30 -7.18 4.89 3.30
N GLY A 31 -7.37 6.09 2.74
CA GLY A 31 -6.60 6.49 1.55
C GLY A 31 -7.18 7.61 0.70
N ASN A 32 -8.46 7.97 0.86
CA ASN A 32 -9.10 9.03 0.08
C ASN A 32 -9.68 10.17 0.92
N GLU A 33 -9.44 10.17 2.23
CA GLU A 33 -9.74 11.29 3.11
C GLU A 33 -8.46 12.09 3.32
N LYS A 34 -8.55 13.43 3.26
CA LYS A 34 -7.38 14.31 3.40
C LYS A 34 -6.64 13.95 4.67
N SER A 35 -5.49 13.29 4.52
CA SER A 35 -4.77 12.77 5.67
C SER A 35 -4.25 13.95 6.50
N LEU A 36 -3.99 13.71 7.78
CA LEU A 36 -3.36 14.72 8.65
C LEU A 36 -2.05 15.29 8.05
N PHE A 37 -1.37 14.55 7.15
CA PHE A 37 -0.18 15.04 6.42
C PHE A 37 -0.50 15.99 5.27
N GLU A 38 -1.71 15.94 4.70
CA GLU A 38 -2.15 16.90 3.67
C GLU A 38 -2.44 18.27 4.28
N TRP A 39 -2.97 18.31 5.51
CA TRP A 39 -3.27 19.56 6.22
C TRP A 39 -2.04 20.18 6.91
N TRP A 40 -1.16 19.35 7.46
CA TRP A 40 0.08 19.79 8.10
C TRP A 40 1.28 19.02 7.55
N PRO A 41 1.88 19.49 6.45
CA PRO A 41 2.97 18.77 5.80
C PRO A 41 4.23 18.69 6.66
N ASP A 42 4.49 19.69 7.50
CA ASP A 42 5.70 19.77 8.34
C ASP A 42 5.53 19.15 9.75
N ARG A 43 4.44 18.40 9.99
CA ARG A 43 4.24 17.72 11.27
C ARG A 43 5.27 16.61 11.47
N LEU A 44 5.65 16.37 12.72
CA LEU A 44 6.49 15.24 13.07
C LEU A 44 5.76 13.92 12.74
N ASN A 45 6.41 13.06 11.94
CA ASN A 45 5.90 11.74 11.59
C ASN A 45 6.25 10.72 12.69
N LEU A 46 5.23 10.20 13.37
CA LEU A 46 5.37 9.18 14.41
C LEU A 46 4.99 7.77 13.91
N ASP A 47 4.60 7.62 12.65
CA ASP A 47 4.14 6.34 12.10
C ASP A 47 5.26 5.30 12.05
N MET A 48 6.52 5.74 11.95
CA MET A 48 7.70 4.87 12.02
C MET A 48 7.78 4.08 13.33
N LEU A 49 7.29 4.64 14.43
CA LEU A 49 7.36 3.99 15.74
C LEU A 49 6.40 2.80 15.89
N ARG A 50 5.45 2.63 14.95
CA ARG A 50 4.41 1.59 15.00
C ARG A 50 4.42 0.63 13.81
N GLN A 51 5.42 0.70 12.92
CA GLN A 51 5.44 -0.06 11.66
C GLN A 51 5.49 -1.59 11.84
N HIS A 52 6.16 -2.10 12.88
CA HIS A 52 6.41 -3.53 13.07
C HIS A 52 5.84 -4.03 14.41
N SER A 53 4.54 -3.78 14.62
CA SER A 53 3.85 -4.33 15.79
C SER A 53 3.56 -5.81 15.59
N GLU A 54 3.71 -6.60 16.66
CA GLU A 54 3.34 -8.03 16.72
C GLU A 54 1.87 -8.26 16.31
N LEU A 55 0.99 -7.28 16.49
CA LEU A 55 -0.42 -7.38 16.11
C LEU A 55 -0.65 -7.45 14.60
N ALA A 56 0.30 -6.95 13.81
CA ALA A 56 0.27 -6.99 12.35
C ALA A 56 1.09 -8.16 11.78
N ASP A 57 1.82 -8.89 12.62
CA ASP A 57 2.56 -10.08 12.21
C ASP A 57 1.59 -11.26 12.05
N PRO A 58 1.48 -11.87 10.86
CA PRO A 58 0.63 -13.05 10.66
C PRO A 58 1.25 -14.35 11.19
N MET A 59 2.52 -14.36 11.59
CA MET A 59 3.22 -15.54 12.09
C MET A 59 2.84 -15.84 13.55
N ASP A 60 3.08 -17.09 13.96
CA ASP A 60 2.88 -17.48 15.36
C ASP A 60 3.87 -16.76 16.29
N PRO A 61 3.49 -16.46 17.56
CA PRO A 61 4.37 -15.78 18.51
C PRO A 61 5.71 -16.48 18.77
N ASP A 62 5.75 -17.80 18.62
CA ASP A 62 6.95 -18.62 18.84
C ASP A 62 7.75 -18.89 17.55
N PHE A 63 7.37 -18.27 16.43
CA PHE A 63 7.99 -18.52 15.14
C PHE A 63 9.43 -17.97 15.06
N ASN A 64 10.38 -18.83 14.72
CA ASN A 64 11.79 -18.46 14.54
C ASN A 64 12.24 -18.67 13.09
N TYR A 65 12.28 -17.58 12.32
CA TYR A 65 12.71 -17.60 10.93
C TYR A 65 14.12 -18.17 10.72
N ALA A 66 15.06 -17.91 11.62
CA ALA A 66 16.44 -18.39 11.49
C ALA A 66 16.54 -19.91 11.61
N GLU A 67 15.71 -20.54 12.44
CA GLU A 67 15.68 -21.99 12.60
C GLU A 67 14.97 -22.67 11.41
N GLU A 68 13.85 -22.12 10.95
CA GLU A 68 13.14 -22.66 9.79
C GLU A 68 13.94 -22.52 8.48
N PHE A 69 14.65 -21.41 8.31
CA PHE A 69 15.51 -21.21 7.15
C PHE A 69 16.64 -22.25 7.05
N LYS A 70 17.19 -22.73 8.18
CA LYS A 70 18.23 -23.77 8.18
C LYS A 70 17.72 -25.12 7.68
N LYS A 71 16.43 -25.41 7.86
CA LYS A 71 15.79 -26.65 7.40
C LYS A 71 15.45 -26.61 5.91
N LEU A 72 15.48 -25.43 5.29
CA LEU A 72 15.11 -25.22 3.90
C LEU A 72 16.13 -25.83 2.94
N ASP A 73 15.65 -26.57 1.94
CA ASP A 73 16.51 -27.05 0.86
C ASP A 73 16.87 -25.92 -0.12
N LEU A 74 18.07 -25.36 0.05
CA LEU A 74 18.58 -24.29 -0.80
C LEU A 74 18.82 -24.72 -2.25
N LYS A 75 18.96 -26.01 -2.55
CA LYS A 75 19.14 -26.46 -3.94
C LYS A 75 17.84 -26.35 -4.72
N ALA A 76 16.72 -26.77 -4.10
CA ALA A 76 15.41 -26.69 -4.72
C ALA A 76 14.97 -25.24 -4.99
N VAL A 77 15.32 -24.30 -4.10
CA VAL A 77 14.92 -22.88 -4.23
C VAL A 77 15.72 -22.11 -5.30
N LYS A 78 16.92 -22.59 -5.66
CA LYS A 78 17.82 -21.88 -6.57
C LYS A 78 17.67 -22.24 -8.05
N GLN A 79 16.86 -23.24 -8.39
CA GLN A 79 16.61 -23.64 -9.78
C GLN A 79 15.72 -22.65 -10.50
#